data_AF-A0A949XWL9-F1
#
_entry.id   AF-A0A949XWL9-F1
#
_cell.length_a   1.000
_cell.length_b   1.000
_cell.length_c   1.000
_cell.angle_alpha   90.00
_cell.angle_beta   90.00
_cell.angle_gamma   90.00
#
_symmetry.space_group_name_H-M   'P 1'
#
loop_
_entity.id
_entity.type
_entity.pdbx_description
1 polymer ?
#
loop_
_entity_poly.entity_id
_entity_poly.type
_entity_poly.pdbx_seq_one_letter_code
_entity_poly.pdbx_strand_id
1 'polypeptide(L)'
;WVLFAAGALGLTAVFTQALTRRFPGLLSGHGRISMILNELRAMSATYRSRIGGILGALLYSAGCHSLFVTAFYMVSRALFPTHLPSLGPHFLMVPLILFTTAVPLPFGALGLTEEVSDQLFKLIDHPGGALAMIGFRVLMYAGAVVSACVYLANFAQVRGLTETAEHLEEELIEGGLEPSGSDLQDDALPVQPQADQP
;
A
#
# COMPACT_ATOMS: atom_id res chain seq x y z
N TRP A 1 14.60 -23.00 3.44
CA TRP A 1 13.22 -23.54 3.42
C TRP A 1 12.55 -23.56 4.79
N VAL A 2 13.13 -24.17 5.83
CA VAL A 2 12.53 -24.21 7.19
C VAL A 2 12.29 -22.82 7.79
N LEU A 3 13.27 -21.91 7.70
CA LEU A 3 13.12 -20.51 8.16
C LEU A 3 11.99 -19.76 7.44
N PHE A 4 11.84 -19.99 6.13
CA PHE A 4 10.80 -19.37 5.34
C PHE A 4 9.41 -19.89 5.72
N ALA A 5 9.27 -21.22 5.87
CA ALA A 5 8.04 -21.84 6.33
C ALA A 5 7.67 -21.39 7.76
N ALA A 6 8.65 -21.29 8.67
CA ALA A 6 8.44 -20.79 10.02
C ALA A 6 8.02 -19.31 10.03
N GLY A 7 8.64 -18.48 9.20
CA GLY A 7 8.27 -17.07 9.04
C GLY A 7 6.85 -16.90 8.48
N ALA A 8 6.52 -17.64 7.41
CA ALA A 8 5.18 -17.62 6.81
C ALA A 8 4.10 -18.10 7.79
N LEU A 9 4.36 -19.20 8.53
CA LEU A 9 3.46 -19.71 9.56
C LEU A 9 3.32 -18.72 10.74
N GLY A 10 4.40 -18.08 11.15
CA GLY A 10 4.39 -17.04 12.19
C GLY A 10 3.52 -15.85 11.78
N LEU A 11 3.72 -15.32 10.57
CA LEU A 11 2.92 -14.23 10.03
C LEU A 11 1.44 -14.62 9.93
N THR A 12 1.17 -15.81 9.40
CA THR A 12 -0.20 -16.33 9.28
C THR A 12 -0.85 -16.48 10.66
N ALA A 13 -0.13 -16.99 11.66
CA ALA A 13 -0.64 -17.16 13.02
C ALA A 13 -0.94 -15.82 13.72
N VAL A 14 -0.13 -14.79 13.47
CA VAL A 14 -0.34 -13.42 13.95
C VAL A 14 -1.57 -12.80 13.29
N PHE A 15 -1.68 -12.87 11.95
CA PHE A 15 -2.79 -12.28 11.20
C PHE A 15 -4.13 -13.01 11.39
N THR A 16 -4.12 -14.31 11.74
CA THR A 16 -5.34 -15.14 11.82
C THR A 16 -5.96 -15.16 13.23
N GLN A 17 -5.42 -14.42 14.21
CA GLN A 17 -5.81 -14.51 15.64
C GLN A 17 -5.65 -15.91 16.28
N ALA A 18 -5.00 -16.87 15.61
CA ALA A 18 -4.80 -18.21 16.17
C ALA A 18 -3.97 -18.17 17.45
N LEU A 19 -3.02 -17.22 17.52
CA LEU A 19 -2.14 -17.00 18.68
C LEU A 19 -2.87 -16.32 19.85
N THR A 20 -3.69 -15.31 19.57
CA THR A 20 -4.49 -14.59 20.59
C THR A 20 -5.66 -15.42 21.10
N ARG A 21 -6.19 -16.36 20.31
CA ARG A 21 -7.23 -17.31 20.75
C ARG A 21 -6.69 -18.46 21.61
N ARG A 22 -5.45 -18.92 21.36
CA ARG A 22 -4.84 -20.01 22.15
C ARG A 22 -4.18 -19.54 23.45
N PHE A 23 -3.76 -18.29 23.55
CA PHE A 23 -3.09 -17.74 24.73
C PHE A 23 -3.74 -16.43 25.23
N PRO A 24 -4.99 -16.48 25.73
CA PRO A 24 -5.69 -15.29 26.22
C PRO A 24 -4.98 -14.62 27.42
N GLY A 25 -4.21 -15.38 28.21
CA GLY A 25 -3.46 -14.86 29.36
C GLY A 25 -2.26 -13.97 29.02
N LEU A 26 -1.80 -13.94 27.75
CA LEU A 26 -0.72 -13.06 27.32
C LEU A 26 -1.20 -11.61 27.09
N LEU A 27 -2.52 -11.41 26.97
CA LEU A 27 -3.18 -10.12 26.73
C LEU A 27 -3.64 -9.44 28.03
N SER A 28 -3.71 -10.15 29.16
CA SER A 28 -4.20 -9.63 30.45
C SER A 28 -3.10 -9.05 31.35
N GLY A 29 -1.85 -9.02 30.91
CA GLY A 29 -0.72 -8.45 31.67
C GLY A 29 -0.57 -6.94 31.49
N HIS A 30 -0.20 -6.20 32.55
CA HIS A 30 0.05 -4.75 32.53
C HIS A 30 1.43 -4.35 31.93
N GLY A 31 1.92 -5.07 30.91
CA GLY A 31 3.27 -4.89 30.36
C GLY A 31 3.30 -4.26 28.97
N ARG A 32 4.48 -3.76 28.54
CA ARG A 32 4.72 -3.22 27.18
C ARG A 32 4.27 -4.17 26.05
N ILE A 33 4.34 -5.48 26.29
CA ILE A 33 3.94 -6.51 25.34
C ILE A 33 2.41 -6.52 25.12
N SER A 34 1.60 -6.29 26.15
CA SER A 34 0.14 -6.27 25.99
C SER A 34 -0.32 -5.02 25.24
N MET A 35 0.35 -3.88 25.45
CA MET A 35 0.13 -2.66 24.67
C MET A 35 0.39 -2.92 23.19
N ILE A 36 1.57 -3.47 22.84
CA ILE A 36 1.90 -3.83 21.45
C ILE A 36 0.87 -4.82 20.88
N LEU A 37 0.47 -5.85 21.64
CA LEU A 37 -0.52 -6.84 21.18
C LEU A 37 -1.92 -6.25 20.99
N ASN A 38 -2.33 -5.31 21.83
CA ASN A 38 -3.64 -4.67 21.73
C ASN A 38 -3.69 -3.71 20.53
N GLU A 39 -2.59 -2.99 20.28
CA GLU A 39 -2.41 -2.17 19.09
C GLU A 39 -2.37 -3.01 17.81
N LEU A 40 -1.64 -4.14 17.83
CA LEU A 40 -1.63 -5.10 16.72
C LEU A 40 -3.03 -5.68 16.44
N ARG A 41 -3.81 -5.95 17.50
CA ARG A 41 -5.19 -6.43 17.40
C ARG A 41 -6.10 -5.36 16.80
N ALA A 42 -5.97 -4.11 17.24
CA ALA A 42 -6.73 -2.99 16.69
C ALA A 42 -6.42 -2.79 15.20
N MET A 43 -5.14 -2.75 14.82
CA MET A 43 -4.72 -2.68 13.42
C MET A 43 -5.22 -3.88 12.60
N SER A 44 -5.13 -5.09 13.14
CA SER A 44 -5.60 -6.32 12.48
C SER A 44 -7.13 -6.35 12.30
N ALA A 45 -7.89 -5.86 13.28
CA ALA A 45 -9.35 -5.78 13.20
C ALA A 45 -9.80 -4.81 12.09
N THR A 46 -9.13 -3.66 11.99
CA THR A 46 -9.34 -2.68 10.90
C THR A 46 -8.99 -3.27 9.53
N TYR A 47 -7.94 -4.08 9.45
CA TYR A 47 -7.57 -4.78 8.22
C TYR A 47 -8.69 -5.77 7.82
N ARG A 48 -9.25 -6.54 8.76
CA ARG A 48 -10.29 -7.53 8.45
C ARG A 48 -11.64 -6.92 8.09
N SER A 49 -12.00 -5.76 8.64
CA SER A 49 -13.26 -5.08 8.29
C SER A 49 -13.27 -4.54 6.85
N ARG A 50 -12.09 -4.37 6.24
CA ARG A 50 -11.89 -3.82 4.88
C ARG A 50 -11.22 -4.83 3.94
N ILE A 51 -11.50 -6.12 4.07
CA ILE A 51 -10.85 -7.18 3.26
C ILE A 51 -10.97 -6.93 1.75
N GLY A 52 -12.07 -6.33 1.29
CA GLY A 52 -12.25 -5.93 -0.11
C GLY A 52 -11.25 -4.88 -0.58
N GLY A 53 -10.94 -3.87 0.26
CA GLY A 53 -9.94 -2.85 -0.06
C GLY A 53 -8.52 -3.43 -0.13
N ILE A 54 -8.22 -4.40 0.74
CA ILE A 54 -6.93 -5.10 0.77
C ILE A 54 -6.75 -6.00 -0.45
N LEU A 55 -7.79 -6.78 -0.78
CA LEU A 55 -7.78 -7.60 -1.99
C LEU A 55 -7.64 -6.72 -3.23
N GLY A 56 -8.35 -5.59 -3.27
CA GLY A 56 -8.21 -4.58 -4.32
C GLY A 56 -6.78 -4.05 -4.42
N ALA A 57 -6.18 -3.62 -3.31
CA ALA A 57 -4.80 -3.14 -3.28
C ALA A 57 -3.78 -4.23 -3.67
N LEU A 58 -4.00 -5.48 -3.25
CA LEU A 58 -3.15 -6.61 -3.60
C LEU A 58 -3.23 -6.93 -5.09
N LEU A 59 -4.44 -6.98 -5.66
CA LEU A 59 -4.66 -7.19 -7.09
C LEU A 59 -4.08 -6.04 -7.91
N TYR A 60 -4.27 -4.80 -7.45
CA TYR A 60 -3.68 -3.63 -8.08
C TYR A 60 -2.15 -3.70 -8.07
N SER A 61 -1.54 -4.01 -6.93
CA SER A 61 -0.09 -4.17 -6.80
C SER A 61 0.47 -5.29 -7.68
N ALA A 62 -0.19 -6.46 -7.70
CA ALA A 62 0.18 -7.58 -8.57
C ALA A 62 0.03 -7.22 -10.05
N GLY A 63 -1.04 -6.49 -10.41
CA GLY A 63 -1.27 -5.96 -11.74
C GLY A 63 -0.16 -4.99 -12.17
N CYS A 64 0.20 -4.03 -11.31
CA CYS A 64 1.33 -3.13 -11.55
C CYS A 64 2.61 -3.93 -11.81
N HIS A 65 2.99 -4.87 -10.92
CA HIS A 65 4.19 -5.68 -11.12
C HIS A 65 4.15 -6.47 -12.44
N SER A 66 3.00 -7.02 -12.81
CA SER A 66 2.83 -7.75 -14.08
C SER A 66 3.02 -6.84 -15.29
N LEU A 67 2.52 -5.60 -15.23
CA LEU A 67 2.74 -4.60 -16.27
C LEU A 67 4.20 -4.17 -16.34
N PHE A 68 4.87 -4.00 -15.20
CA PHE A 68 6.32 -3.73 -15.12
C PHE A 68 7.14 -4.82 -15.83
N VAL A 69 6.88 -6.09 -15.52
CA VAL A 69 7.54 -7.24 -16.16
C VAL A 69 7.27 -7.26 -17.66
N THR A 70 6.02 -7.01 -18.07
CA THR A 70 5.63 -7.00 -19.48
C THR A 70 6.32 -5.88 -20.25
N ALA A 71 6.36 -4.67 -19.69
CA ALA A 71 7.07 -3.53 -20.28
C ALA A 71 8.58 -3.83 -20.43
N PHE A 72 9.19 -4.41 -19.39
CA PHE A 72 10.59 -4.85 -19.44
C PHE A 72 10.83 -5.87 -20.55
N TYR A 73 9.97 -6.87 -20.67
CA TYR A 73 10.05 -7.88 -21.73
C TYR A 73 9.92 -7.26 -23.12
N MET A 74 9.00 -6.30 -23.32
CA MET A 74 8.84 -5.62 -24.61
C MET A 74 10.08 -4.81 -24.98
N VAL A 75 10.69 -4.11 -24.03
CA VAL A 75 11.96 -3.39 -24.24
C VAL A 75 13.08 -4.37 -24.59
N SER A 76 13.20 -5.45 -23.83
CA SER A 76 14.23 -6.47 -24.06
C SER A 76 14.06 -7.13 -25.43
N ARG A 77 12.81 -7.40 -25.85
CA ARG A 77 12.49 -7.90 -27.19
C ARG A 77 12.84 -6.92 -28.30
N ALA A 78 12.68 -5.62 -28.06
CA ALA A 78 13.06 -4.59 -29.03
C ALA A 78 14.58 -4.47 -29.17
N LEU A 79 15.33 -4.65 -28.07
CA LEU A 79 16.80 -4.56 -28.06
C LEU A 79 17.49 -5.86 -28.53
N PHE A 80 16.90 -7.02 -28.22
CA PHE A 80 17.48 -8.34 -28.48
C PHE A 80 16.50 -9.24 -29.26
N PRO A 81 16.33 -9.01 -30.57
CA PRO A 81 15.31 -9.70 -31.37
C PRO A 81 15.57 -11.20 -31.58
N THR A 82 16.82 -11.67 -31.45
CA THR A 82 17.24 -13.03 -31.84
C THR A 82 17.45 -13.99 -30.68
N HIS A 83 17.75 -13.51 -29.48
CA HIS A 83 18.16 -14.34 -28.34
C HIS A 83 17.45 -13.90 -27.06
N LEU A 84 16.11 -13.91 -27.07
CA LEU A 84 15.32 -13.53 -25.90
C LEU A 84 14.71 -14.75 -25.20
N PRO A 85 14.95 -14.94 -23.89
CA PRO A 85 14.22 -15.92 -23.09
C PRO A 85 12.71 -15.64 -23.12
N SER A 86 11.91 -16.67 -22.88
CA SER A 86 10.45 -16.52 -22.81
C SER A 86 10.00 -15.56 -21.70
N LEU A 87 8.72 -15.17 -21.73
CA LEU A 87 8.13 -14.26 -20.74
C LEU A 87 8.15 -14.85 -19.31
N GLY A 88 8.06 -16.18 -19.16
CA GLY A 88 8.01 -16.85 -17.86
C GLY A 88 9.22 -16.56 -16.95
N PRO A 89 10.46 -16.79 -17.42
CA PRO A 89 11.68 -16.41 -16.70
C PRO A 89 11.74 -14.93 -16.26
N HIS A 90 11.19 -14.02 -17.08
CA HIS A 90 11.16 -12.60 -16.74
C HIS A 90 10.26 -12.29 -15.53
N PHE A 91 9.19 -13.05 -15.31
CA PHE A 91 8.33 -12.92 -14.12
C PHE A 91 9.02 -13.31 -12.81
N LEU A 92 10.14 -14.06 -12.87
CA LEU A 92 10.95 -14.38 -11.71
C LEU A 92 12.10 -13.40 -11.53
N MET A 93 12.81 -13.08 -12.63
CA MET A 93 14.01 -12.25 -12.57
C MET A 93 13.70 -10.77 -12.36
N VAL A 94 12.71 -10.21 -13.07
CA VAL A 94 12.44 -8.76 -13.03
C VAL A 94 12.03 -8.28 -11.63
N PRO A 95 11.13 -8.95 -10.88
CA PRO A 95 10.81 -8.52 -9.51
C PRO A 95 12.03 -8.57 -8.57
N LEU A 96 12.94 -9.53 -8.73
CA LEU A 96 14.17 -9.61 -7.95
C LEU A 96 15.12 -8.45 -8.28
N ILE A 97 15.18 -8.04 -9.54
CA ILE A 97 15.96 -6.87 -9.97
C ILE A 97 15.30 -5.57 -9.46
N LEU A 98 13.98 -5.44 -9.59
CA LEU A 98 13.27 -4.27 -9.07
C LEU A 98 13.40 -4.14 -7.55
N PHE A 99 13.51 -5.25 -6.83
CA PHE A 99 13.79 -5.23 -5.40
C PHE A 99 15.10 -4.48 -5.06
N THR A 100 16.13 -4.53 -5.92
CA THR A 100 17.36 -3.78 -5.65
C THR A 100 17.20 -2.28 -5.79
N THR A 101 16.18 -1.81 -6.51
CA THR A 101 15.83 -0.39 -6.58
C THR A 101 15.07 0.12 -5.35
N ALA A 102 14.49 -0.79 -4.56
CA ALA A 102 13.79 -0.43 -3.32
C ALA A 102 14.76 -0.13 -2.17
N VAL A 103 16.02 -0.58 -2.28
CA VAL A 103 17.05 -0.25 -1.29
C VAL A 103 17.42 1.22 -1.45
N PRO A 104 17.36 2.04 -0.38
CA PRO A 104 17.65 3.47 -0.43
C PRO A 104 19.16 3.70 -0.57
N LEU A 105 19.69 3.41 -1.76
CA LEU A 105 21.07 3.69 -2.15
C LEU A 105 21.13 5.07 -2.82
N PRO A 106 22.27 5.79 -2.68
CA PRO A 106 22.47 7.06 -3.37
C PRO A 106 22.20 6.89 -4.88
N PHE A 107 21.50 7.86 -5.46
CA PHE A 107 21.07 7.88 -6.87
C PHE A 107 20.09 6.76 -7.28
N GLY A 108 19.33 6.17 -6.35
CA GLY A 108 18.31 5.17 -6.69
C GLY A 108 18.91 3.88 -7.27
N ALA A 109 20.04 3.44 -6.69
CA ALA A 109 20.77 2.24 -7.09
C ALA A 109 21.16 2.20 -8.58
N LEU A 110 21.39 3.37 -9.20
CA LEU A 110 21.97 3.49 -10.54
C LEU A 110 23.36 2.84 -10.57
N GLY A 111 23.61 1.96 -11.53
CA GLY A 111 24.80 1.13 -11.66
C GLY A 111 24.67 -0.22 -10.96
N LEU A 112 24.22 -0.24 -9.69
CA LEU A 112 24.05 -1.50 -8.95
C LEU A 112 22.92 -2.35 -9.53
N THR A 113 21.82 -1.74 -9.92
CA THR A 113 20.66 -2.47 -10.48
C THR A 113 20.98 -3.06 -11.85
N GLU A 114 21.77 -2.34 -12.65
CA GLU A 114 22.26 -2.79 -13.96
C GLU A 114 23.20 -3.98 -13.81
N GLU A 115 24.11 -3.93 -12.83
CA GLU A 115 25.01 -5.04 -12.50
C GLU A 115 24.25 -6.27 -12.00
N VAL A 116 23.34 -6.09 -11.04
CA VAL A 116 22.49 -7.18 -10.54
C VAL A 116 21.66 -7.78 -11.67
N SER A 117 21.10 -6.93 -12.53
CA SER A 117 20.36 -7.38 -13.70
C SER A 117 21.22 -8.24 -14.61
N ASP A 118 22.43 -7.78 -14.95
CA ASP A 118 23.34 -8.55 -15.80
C ASP A 118 23.67 -9.92 -15.18
N GLN A 119 23.90 -9.98 -13.87
CA GLN A 119 24.14 -11.24 -13.17
C GLN A 119 22.92 -12.17 -13.17
N LEU A 120 21.73 -11.64 -12.88
CA LEU A 120 20.49 -12.44 -12.86
C LEU A 120 20.10 -12.93 -14.25
N PHE A 121 20.29 -12.11 -15.28
CA PHE A 121 19.95 -12.44 -16.66
C PHE A 121 20.96 -13.38 -17.32
N LYS A 122 22.25 -13.35 -16.91
CA LYS A 122 23.23 -14.38 -17.27
C LYS A 122 22.81 -15.78 -16.85
N LEU A 123 22.09 -15.94 -15.74
CA LEU A 123 21.61 -17.25 -15.26
C LEU A 123 20.54 -17.87 -16.18
N ILE A 124 19.88 -17.06 -17.01
CA ILE A 124 18.85 -17.51 -17.96
C ILE A 124 19.30 -17.34 -19.41
N ASP A 125 20.61 -17.25 -19.64
CA ASP A 125 21.24 -17.10 -20.97
C ASP A 125 20.71 -15.89 -21.76
N HIS A 126 20.33 -14.82 -21.06
CA HIS A 126 19.88 -13.59 -21.70
C HIS A 126 21.08 -12.71 -22.05
N PRO A 127 21.18 -12.23 -23.31
CA PRO A 127 22.24 -11.31 -23.71
C PRO A 127 22.03 -9.94 -23.07
N GLY A 128 23.02 -9.42 -22.34
CA GLY A 128 23.09 -8.02 -21.90
C GLY A 128 21.97 -7.55 -20.96
N GLY A 129 21.84 -8.17 -19.78
CA GLY A 129 20.85 -7.78 -18.77
C GLY A 129 21.00 -6.34 -18.29
N ALA A 130 22.23 -5.82 -18.24
CA ALA A 130 22.49 -4.40 -17.94
C ALA A 130 21.86 -3.47 -18.99
N LEU A 131 22.03 -3.79 -20.28
CA LEU A 131 21.51 -2.98 -21.38
C LEU A 131 19.98 -2.99 -21.41
N ALA A 132 19.37 -4.14 -21.14
CA ALA A 132 17.92 -4.26 -20.99
C ALA A 132 17.38 -3.35 -19.86
N MET A 133 18.07 -3.29 -18.71
CA MET A 133 17.71 -2.38 -17.61
C MET A 133 17.85 -0.91 -17.97
N ILE A 134 18.91 -0.54 -18.67
CA ILE A 134 19.09 0.85 -19.14
C ILE A 134 17.94 1.22 -20.08
N GLY A 135 17.61 0.36 -21.04
CA GLY A 135 16.47 0.58 -21.94
C GLY A 135 15.15 0.71 -21.18
N PHE A 136 14.94 -0.13 -20.17
CA PHE A 136 13.75 -0.08 -19.34
C PHE A 136 13.67 1.22 -18.52
N ARG A 137 14.79 1.69 -17.95
CA ARG A 137 14.85 2.98 -17.25
C ARG A 137 14.54 4.15 -18.18
N VAL A 138 15.06 4.14 -19.41
CA VAL A 138 14.75 5.18 -20.39
C VAL A 138 13.24 5.25 -20.65
N LEU A 139 12.59 4.09 -20.82
CA LEU A 139 11.13 4.04 -20.97
C LEU A 139 10.41 4.58 -19.73
N MET A 140 10.86 4.19 -18.53
CA MET A 140 10.28 4.62 -17.26
C MET A 140 10.41 6.14 -17.06
N TYR A 141 11.59 6.71 -17.36
CA TYR A 141 11.83 8.15 -17.27
C TYR A 141 11.04 8.92 -18.33
N ALA A 142 10.88 8.39 -19.54
CA ALA A 142 10.01 8.99 -20.55
C ALA A 142 8.56 9.06 -20.06
N GLY A 143 8.06 7.97 -19.45
CA GLY A 143 6.74 7.96 -18.80
C GLY A 143 6.63 8.99 -17.68
N ALA A 144 7.65 9.09 -16.81
CA ALA A 144 7.69 10.07 -15.73
C ALA A 144 7.69 11.52 -16.25
N VAL A 145 8.38 11.81 -17.35
CA VAL A 145 8.36 13.12 -18.00
C VAL A 145 6.96 13.45 -18.52
N VAL A 146 6.29 12.50 -19.18
CA VAL A 146 4.90 12.68 -19.64
C VAL A 146 3.98 12.96 -18.45
N SER A 147 4.08 12.18 -17.37
CA SER A 147 3.31 12.41 -16.15
C SER A 147 3.61 13.78 -15.53
N ALA A 148 4.86 14.21 -15.51
CA ALA A 148 5.26 15.52 -15.00
C ALA A 148 4.69 16.66 -15.87
N CYS A 149 4.72 16.54 -17.20
CA CYS A 149 4.11 17.51 -18.11
C CYS A 149 2.60 17.61 -17.89
N VAL A 150 1.90 16.48 -17.73
CA VAL A 150 0.45 16.46 -17.43
C VAL A 150 0.16 17.10 -16.08
N TYR A 151 0.97 16.80 -15.06
CA TYR A 151 0.86 17.40 -13.73
C TYR A 151 1.05 18.93 -13.79
N LEU A 152 2.09 19.41 -14.48
CA LEU A 152 2.37 20.83 -14.64
C LEU A 152 1.26 21.56 -15.41
N ALA A 153 0.73 20.95 -16.47
CA ALA A 153 -0.38 21.51 -17.23
C ALA A 153 -1.66 21.66 -16.40
N ASN A 154 -1.88 20.77 -15.43
CA ASN A 154 -3.05 20.76 -14.56
C ASN A 154 -2.76 21.27 -13.15
N PHE A 155 -1.61 21.92 -12.93
CA PHE A 155 -1.14 22.29 -11.59
C PHE A 155 -2.14 23.16 -10.82
N ALA A 156 -2.82 24.08 -11.51
CA ALA A 156 -3.86 24.92 -10.92
C ALA A 156 -5.09 24.12 -10.44
N GLN A 157 -5.49 23.08 -11.19
CA GLN A 157 -6.61 22.20 -10.80
C GLN A 157 -6.23 21.33 -9.61
N VAL A 158 -5.00 20.79 -9.59
CA VAL A 158 -4.50 20.00 -8.47
C VAL A 158 -4.49 20.83 -7.18
N ARG A 159 -4.01 22.08 -7.25
CA ARG A 159 -3.99 22.99 -6.08
C ARG A 159 -5.39 23.25 -5.52
N GLY A 160 -6.37 23.49 -6.39
CA GLY A 160 -7.76 23.70 -5.95
C GLY A 160 -8.40 22.46 -5.32
N LEU A 161 -8.10 21.26 -5.84
CA LEU A 161 -8.56 20.00 -5.26
C LEU A 161 -7.92 19.72 -3.90
N THR A 162 -6.64 20.02 -3.72
CA THR A 162 -5.95 19.86 -2.43
C THR A 162 -6.55 20.79 -1.37
N GLU A 163 -6.77 22.07 -1.70
CA GLU A 163 -7.37 23.05 -0.79
C GLU A 163 -8.80 22.67 -0.39
N THR A 164 -9.58 22.15 -1.36
CA THR A 164 -10.94 21.65 -1.07
C THR A 164 -10.91 20.42 -0.15
N ALA A 165 -9.94 19.51 -0.36
CA ALA A 165 -9.81 18.32 0.47
C ALA A 165 -9.41 18.64 1.91
N GLU A 166 -8.49 19.61 2.10
CA GLU A 166 -8.06 20.08 3.41
C GLU A 166 -9.22 20.73 4.17
N HIS A 167 -10.03 21.54 3.50
CA HIS A 167 -11.24 22.14 4.10
C HIS A 167 -12.29 21.09 4.51
N LEU A 168 -12.47 20.02 3.72
CA LEU A 168 -13.36 18.91 4.09
C LEU A 168 -12.85 18.13 5.30
N GLU A 169 -11.53 17.94 5.41
CA GLU A 169 -10.91 17.26 6.55
C GLU A 169 -11.06 18.09 7.83
N GLU A 170 -10.87 19.42 7.75
CA GLU A 170 -11.05 20.35 8.86
C GLU A 170 -12.52 20.39 9.34
N GLU A 171 -13.50 20.47 8.42
CA GLU A 171 -14.93 20.42 8.74
C GLU A 171 -15.35 19.09 9.39
N LEU A 172 -14.78 17.96 8.96
CA LEU A 172 -15.01 16.64 9.58
C LEU A 172 -14.42 16.54 10.99
N ILE A 173 -13.28 17.18 11.25
CA ILE A 173 -12.63 17.21 12.56
C ILE A 173 -13.39 18.14 13.52
N GLU A 174 -13.78 19.33 13.07
CA GLU A 174 -14.57 20.28 13.87
C GLU A 174 -15.99 19.76 14.16
N GLY A 175 -16.68 19.20 13.16
CA GLY A 175 -17.99 18.59 13.33
C GLY A 175 -18.00 17.32 14.19
N GLY A 176 -16.84 16.68 14.37
CA GLY A 176 -16.65 15.54 15.29
C GLY A 176 -16.33 15.94 16.74
N LEU A 177 -16.06 17.22 17.01
CA LEU A 177 -15.65 17.75 18.31
C LEU A 177 -16.75 18.52 19.05
N GLU A 178 -17.95 18.68 18.50
CA GLU A 178 -19.09 19.15 19.28
C GLU A 178 -19.56 18.02 20.21
N PRO A 179 -19.38 18.11 21.54
CA PRO A 179 -20.20 17.30 22.42
C PRO A 179 -21.63 17.72 22.12
N SER A 180 -22.49 16.76 21.80
CA SER A 180 -23.94 16.91 21.78
C SER A 180 -24.36 17.57 23.09
N GLY A 181 -24.42 18.89 23.04
CA GLY A 181 -24.64 19.78 24.15
C GLY A 181 -26.10 20.16 24.08
N SER A 182 -26.89 19.57 24.97
CA SER A 182 -28.24 19.97 25.33
C SER A 182 -29.34 19.75 24.29
N ASP A 183 -29.63 18.47 24.03
CA ASP A 183 -31.03 18.01 24.13
C ASP A 183 -31.44 18.06 25.62
N LEU A 184 -31.63 19.27 26.15
CA LEU A 184 -32.43 19.48 27.37
C LEU A 184 -33.80 19.98 26.90
N GLN A 185 -34.53 19.06 26.28
CA GLN A 185 -35.95 19.17 26.04
C GLN A 185 -36.56 17.88 26.60
N ASP A 186 -36.77 17.80 27.91
CA ASP A 186 -37.77 16.92 28.47
C ASP A 186 -38.28 17.40 29.84
N ASP A 187 -39.60 17.36 29.97
CA ASP A 187 -40.43 17.37 31.17
C ASP A 187 -40.61 18.66 31.98
N ALA A 188 -41.35 19.62 31.41
CA ALA A 188 -42.33 20.38 32.19
C ALA A 188 -43.75 19.95 31.77
N LEU A 189 -44.35 19.12 32.62
CA LEU A 189 -45.68 18.51 32.52
C LEU A 189 -46.81 19.48 32.14
N PRO A 190 -47.85 19.03 31.40
CA PRO A 190 -49.08 19.79 31.23
C PRO A 190 -49.93 19.69 32.51
N VAL A 191 -50.00 20.80 33.27
CA VAL A 191 -50.98 20.92 34.36
C VAL A 191 -52.34 21.21 33.76
N GLN A 192 -53.23 20.23 33.88
CA GLN A 192 -54.64 20.28 33.48
C GLN A 192 -55.46 21.33 34.29
N PRO A 193 -56.66 21.69 33.79
CA PRO A 193 -57.36 22.91 34.14
C PRO A 193 -58.10 22.80 35.47
N GLN A 194 -58.05 23.85 36.30
CA GLN A 194 -58.89 23.98 37.48
C GLN A 194 -59.91 25.12 37.26
N ALA A 195 -61.17 24.73 37.42
CA ALA A 195 -62.38 25.50 37.20
C ALA A 195 -62.66 26.54 38.28
N ASP A 196 -63.53 27.49 37.91
CA ASP A 196 -64.47 28.29 38.74
C ASP A 196 -63.86 29.30 39.74
N GLN A 197 -64.33 30.55 39.87
CA GLN A 197 -65.63 31.19 39.60
C GLN A 197 -65.47 32.74 39.70
N PRO A 198 -66.49 33.57 39.40
CA PRO A 198 -66.40 35.03 39.22
C PRO A 198 -66.19 35.87 40.50
#